data_AF-A0A5E5QME4-F1
#
_entry.id   AF-A0A5E5QME4-F1
#
_cell.length_a   1.000
_cell.length_b   1.000
_cell.length_c   1.000
_cell.angle_alpha   90.00
_cell.angle_beta   90.00
_cell.angle_gamma   90.00
#
_symmetry.space_group_name_H-M   'P 1'
#
loop_
_entity.id
_entity.type
_entity.pdbx_description
1 polymer ?
#
loop_
_entity_poly.entity_id
_entity_poly.type
_entity_poly.pdbx_seq_one_letter_code
_entity_poly.pdbx_strand_id
1 'polypeptide(L)'
;MGNRSYKILLDGRWSLEDMMNFSRVYFQNYLFLYCLESHISNVSTEAVLKDCELRGGFSYVNIYSIFRSYIQKIQKQDIPQIQSIQYASPGWLELALNPDVADQFAKVLGIYLGAPVAATAIYNRLHKIFSDLKKRREEDKLASLKLCLEETKVAQKLCDELSKGLGFQSIESLNKYTKDVEESSKLMLAHYRRITKIAKFIQNGKASFPIKDEIDE
;
A
#
# COMPACT_ATOMS: atom_id res chain seq x y z
N MET A 1 -0.14 -1.55 29.05
CA MET A 1 0.52 -1.61 27.73
C MET A 1 -0.41 -2.39 26.81
N GLY A 2 -0.99 -1.74 25.80
CA GLY A 2 -1.99 -2.37 24.93
C GLY A 2 -1.42 -3.59 24.20
N ASN A 3 -2.28 -4.56 23.91
CA ASN A 3 -1.91 -5.77 23.18
C ASN A 3 -1.39 -5.36 21.79
N ARG A 4 -0.11 -5.63 21.50
CA ARG A 4 0.53 -5.31 20.20
C ARG A 4 0.34 -6.43 19.18
N SER A 5 -0.81 -7.12 19.26
CA SER A 5 -1.13 -8.21 18.35
C SER A 5 -2.33 -7.86 17.49
N TYR A 6 -2.34 -8.40 16.28
CA TYR A 6 -3.47 -8.32 15.36
C TYR A 6 -3.72 -9.71 14.79
N LYS A 7 -4.97 -10.14 14.78
CA LYS A 7 -5.38 -11.47 14.29
C LYS A 7 -6.04 -11.34 12.94
N ILE A 8 -5.47 -12.03 11.95
CA ILE A 8 -6.05 -12.23 10.64
C ILE A 8 -6.75 -13.59 10.67
N LEU A 9 -8.03 -13.63 10.32
CA LEU A 9 -8.77 -14.89 10.24
C LEU A 9 -8.43 -15.61 8.94
N LEU A 10 -8.23 -16.91 9.03
CA LEU A 10 -7.84 -17.76 7.91
C LEU A 10 -8.92 -18.84 7.68
N ASP A 11 -9.37 -18.93 6.44
CA ASP A 11 -10.36 -19.90 5.99
C ASP A 11 -9.92 -20.64 4.73
N GLY A 12 -10.62 -21.74 4.44
CA GLY A 12 -10.32 -22.59 3.29
C GLY A 12 -8.97 -23.32 3.40
N ARG A 13 -8.47 -23.78 2.25
CA ARG A 13 -7.18 -24.48 2.14
C ARG A 13 -6.08 -23.52 1.70
N TRP A 14 -4.99 -23.52 2.45
CA TRP A 14 -3.80 -22.72 2.16
C TRP A 14 -2.67 -23.62 1.67
N SER A 15 -2.21 -23.36 0.46
CA SER A 15 -0.94 -23.90 0.00
C SER A 15 0.23 -23.11 0.59
N LEU A 16 1.44 -23.68 0.52
CA LEU A 16 2.66 -22.95 0.88
C LEU A 16 2.82 -21.68 0.03
N GLU A 17 2.46 -21.77 -1.26
CA GLU A 17 2.50 -20.63 -2.17
C GLU A 17 1.51 -19.52 -1.77
N ASP A 18 0.30 -19.89 -1.35
CA ASP A 18 -0.67 -18.93 -0.80
C ASP A 18 -0.09 -18.17 0.40
N MET A 19 0.48 -18.91 1.36
CA MET A 19 1.07 -18.32 2.57
C MET A 19 2.24 -17.39 2.28
N MET A 20 3.14 -17.80 1.37
CA MET A 20 4.27 -16.97 0.94
C MET A 20 3.80 -15.68 0.26
N ASN A 21 2.85 -15.80 -0.67
CA ASN A 21 2.31 -14.66 -1.40
C ASN A 21 1.53 -13.72 -0.49
N PHE A 22 0.68 -14.26 0.38
CA PHE A 22 -0.07 -13.51 1.37
C PHE A 22 0.86 -12.73 2.30
N SER A 23 1.82 -13.41 2.94
CA SER A 23 2.75 -12.79 3.88
C SER A 23 3.55 -11.66 3.22
N ARG A 24 4.02 -11.90 1.99
CA ARG A 24 4.76 -10.88 1.22
C ARG A 24 3.90 -9.66 0.92
N VAL A 25 2.68 -9.86 0.43
CA VAL A 25 1.81 -8.75 0.01
C VAL A 25 1.24 -8.02 1.22
N TYR A 26 0.85 -8.74 2.28
CA TYR A 26 0.46 -8.16 3.57
C TYR A 26 1.57 -7.22 4.07
N PHE A 27 2.80 -7.74 4.16
CA PHE A 27 3.91 -6.97 4.69
C PHE A 27 4.18 -5.72 3.85
N GLN A 28 4.10 -5.82 2.52
CA GLN A 28 4.27 -4.66 1.65
C GLN A 28 3.19 -3.59 1.86
N ASN A 29 1.91 -3.97 2.01
CA ASN A 29 0.86 -2.99 2.27
C ASN A 29 1.00 -2.36 3.66
N TYR A 30 1.32 -3.16 4.68
CA TYR A 30 1.61 -2.67 6.03
C TYR A 30 2.75 -1.64 6.02
N LEU A 31 3.88 -1.96 5.38
CA LEU A 31 5.03 -1.05 5.27
C LEU A 31 4.66 0.27 4.60
N PHE A 32 3.81 0.21 3.57
CA PHE A 32 3.38 1.39 2.83
C PHE A 32 2.61 2.35 3.73
N LEU A 33 1.60 1.84 4.45
CA LEU A 33 0.81 2.64 5.39
C LEU A 33 1.68 3.15 6.54
N TYR A 34 2.52 2.27 7.11
CA TYR A 34 3.42 2.65 8.20
C TYR A 34 4.33 3.83 7.83
N CYS A 35 4.88 3.85 6.62
CA CYS A 35 5.83 4.90 6.23
C CYS A 35 5.17 6.18 5.69
N LEU A 36 3.96 6.09 5.13
CA LEU A 36 3.36 7.18 4.36
C LEU A 36 2.09 7.76 5.00
N GLU A 37 1.49 7.10 6.00
CA GLU A 37 0.38 7.64 6.79
C GLU A 37 0.90 8.05 8.19
N SER A 38 1.54 9.22 8.24
CA SER A 38 2.23 9.73 9.43
C SER A 38 1.33 9.87 10.65
N HIS A 39 0.02 10.05 10.45
CA HIS A 39 -0.97 10.18 11.52
C HIS A 39 -1.17 8.88 12.33
N ILE A 40 -0.72 7.73 11.81
CA ILE A 40 -0.93 6.40 12.41
C ILE A 40 0.34 5.90 13.11
N SER A 41 1.48 6.06 12.45
CA SER A 41 2.76 5.48 12.90
C SER A 41 3.69 6.50 13.57
N ASN A 42 3.34 7.80 13.55
CA ASN A 42 4.22 8.91 13.93
C ASN A 42 5.55 8.97 13.16
N VAL A 43 5.64 8.27 12.02
CA VAL A 43 6.81 8.31 11.14
C VAL A 43 6.74 9.53 10.23
N SER A 44 7.86 10.24 10.12
CA SER A 44 8.00 11.33 9.15
C SER A 44 8.16 10.78 7.74
N THR A 45 7.15 11.01 6.89
CA THR A 45 7.22 10.69 5.44
C THR A 45 8.41 11.35 4.76
N GLU A 46 8.77 12.57 5.19
CA GLU A 46 9.97 13.27 4.73
C GLU A 46 11.24 12.45 4.97
N ALA A 47 11.41 11.97 6.20
CA ALA A 47 12.60 11.21 6.58
C ALA A 47 12.73 9.88 5.84
N VAL A 48 11.60 9.29 5.41
CA VAL A 48 11.58 8.06 4.61
C VAL A 48 11.92 8.35 3.15
N LEU A 49 11.39 9.43 2.58
CA LEU A 49 11.47 9.72 1.14
C LEU A 49 12.63 10.61 0.73
N LYS A 50 13.30 11.30 1.67
CA LYS A 50 14.36 12.28 1.42
C LYS A 50 15.42 11.81 0.42
N ASP A 51 15.87 10.56 0.55
CA ASP A 51 16.94 9.98 -0.27
C ASP A 51 16.41 9.05 -1.38
N CYS A 52 15.08 9.01 -1.59
CA CYS A 52 14.46 8.12 -2.57
C CYS A 52 14.43 8.75 -3.97
N GLU A 53 15.12 8.14 -4.93
CA GLU A 53 15.00 8.51 -6.34
C GLU A 53 13.97 7.65 -7.07
N LEU A 54 12.74 8.16 -7.12
CA LEU A 54 11.58 7.46 -7.65
C LEU A 54 11.36 7.76 -9.14
N ARG A 55 12.37 7.65 -10.02
CA ARG A 55 12.18 7.91 -11.47
C ARG A 55 12.19 6.67 -12.37
N GLY A 56 12.56 5.50 -11.85
CA GLY A 56 12.58 4.24 -12.58
C GLY A 56 11.48 3.27 -12.15
N GLY A 57 10.98 2.44 -13.07
CA GLY A 57 10.03 1.35 -12.74
C GLY A 57 10.56 0.42 -11.65
N PHE A 58 11.88 0.19 -11.63
CA PHE A 58 12.59 -0.60 -10.61
C PHE A 58 12.59 0.08 -9.23
N SER A 59 12.59 1.42 -9.17
CA SER A 59 12.57 2.19 -7.92
C SER A 59 11.32 1.90 -7.08
N TYR A 60 10.15 1.72 -7.70
CA TYR A 60 8.89 1.47 -6.99
C TYR A 60 8.70 0.01 -6.54
N VAL A 61 9.55 -0.90 -7.01
CA VAL A 61 9.63 -2.25 -6.43
C VAL A 61 10.53 -2.19 -5.19
N ASN A 62 11.66 -1.49 -5.29
CA ASN A 62 12.65 -1.37 -4.22
C ASN A 62 12.22 -0.48 -3.06
N ILE A 63 11.25 0.44 -3.26
CA ILE A 63 10.77 1.32 -2.19
C ILE A 63 10.30 0.56 -0.94
N TYR A 64 9.75 -0.64 -1.10
CA TYR A 64 9.33 -1.48 0.04
C TYR A 64 10.51 -2.06 0.82
N SER A 65 11.65 -2.27 0.16
CA SER A 65 12.90 -2.61 0.85
C SER A 65 13.40 -1.41 1.65
N ILE A 66 13.30 -0.20 1.10
CA ILE A 66 13.67 1.04 1.80
C ILE A 66 12.78 1.22 3.04
N PHE A 67 11.46 1.09 2.90
CA PHE A 67 10.52 1.14 4.02
C PHE A 67 10.87 0.13 5.10
N ARG A 68 11.14 -1.13 4.72
CA ARG A 68 11.55 -2.17 5.66
C ARG A 68 12.83 -1.80 6.41
N SER A 69 13.87 -1.36 5.69
CA SER A 69 15.14 -0.95 6.30
C SER A 69 14.99 0.26 7.22
N TYR A 70 14.10 1.19 6.87
CA TYR A 70 13.80 2.35 7.69
C TYR A 70 13.18 1.95 9.03
N ILE A 71 12.10 1.15 9.01
CA ILE A 71 11.43 0.68 10.24
C ILE A 71 12.39 -0.16 11.10
N GLN A 72 13.23 -1.00 10.49
CA GLN A 72 14.28 -1.75 11.20
C GLN A 72 15.22 -0.87 12.01
N LYS A 73 15.53 0.33 11.50
CA LYS A 73 16.42 1.27 12.16
C LYS A 73 15.72 2.02 13.29
N ILE A 74 14.46 2.45 13.09
CA ILE A 74 13.79 3.37 14.00
C ILE A 74 12.91 2.66 15.05
N GLN A 75 12.26 1.56 14.70
CA GLN A 75 11.25 0.91 15.55
C GLN A 75 11.07 -0.56 15.19
N LYS A 76 12.08 -1.38 15.50
CA LYS A 76 12.14 -2.81 15.13
C LYS A 76 10.93 -3.63 15.60
N GLN A 77 10.32 -3.26 16.74
CA GLN A 77 9.14 -3.92 17.30
C GLN A 77 7.86 -3.72 16.48
N ASP A 78 7.85 -2.80 15.51
CA ASP A 78 6.69 -2.54 14.65
C ASP A 78 6.75 -3.35 13.35
N ILE A 79 7.81 -4.13 13.14
CA ILE A 79 7.92 -5.03 12.00
C ILE A 79 7.06 -6.26 12.28
N PRO A 80 6.06 -6.57 11.43
CA PRO A 80 5.23 -7.75 11.60
C PRO A 80 6.04 -9.02 11.83
N GLN A 81 5.87 -9.63 13.00
CA GLN A 81 6.38 -10.95 13.34
C GLN A 81 5.21 -11.90 13.55
N ILE A 82 5.35 -13.16 13.14
CA ILE A 82 4.37 -14.20 13.46
C ILE A 82 4.48 -14.50 14.95
N GLN A 83 3.40 -14.26 15.69
CA GLN A 83 3.30 -14.61 17.11
C GLN A 83 2.71 -16.00 17.28
N SER A 84 1.62 -16.31 16.59
CA SER A 84 0.99 -17.61 16.60
C SER A 84 0.27 -17.88 15.27
N ILE A 85 0.11 -19.15 14.92
CA ILE A 85 -0.71 -19.58 13.79
C ILE A 85 -1.55 -20.79 14.21
N GLN A 86 -2.85 -20.71 14.01
CA GLN A 86 -3.74 -21.86 14.12
C GLN A 86 -4.24 -22.23 12.73
N TYR A 87 -3.88 -23.43 12.29
CA TYR A 87 -4.27 -23.97 11.00
C TYR A 87 -5.38 -25.03 11.20
N ALA A 88 -6.62 -24.66 10.88
CA ALA A 88 -7.79 -25.50 10.62
C ALA A 88 -8.99 -24.53 10.53
N SER A 89 -9.73 -24.49 9.43
CA SER A 89 -10.82 -23.52 9.25
C SER A 89 -11.95 -23.75 10.28
N PRO A 90 -12.32 -22.74 11.10
CA PRO A 90 -11.76 -21.38 11.13
C PRO A 90 -10.41 -21.30 11.89
N GLY A 91 -9.38 -20.77 11.21
CA GLY A 91 -8.02 -20.60 11.74
C GLY A 91 -7.64 -19.13 11.87
N TRP A 92 -6.41 -18.85 12.33
CA TRP A 92 -5.90 -17.48 12.39
C TRP A 92 -4.38 -17.39 12.25
N LEU A 93 -3.93 -16.22 11.82
CA LEU A 93 -2.55 -15.76 11.87
C LEU A 93 -2.49 -14.56 12.82
N GLU A 94 -1.83 -14.74 13.96
CA GLU A 94 -1.58 -13.65 14.91
C GLU A 94 -0.22 -13.03 14.65
N LEU A 95 -0.21 -11.71 14.47
CA LEU A 95 0.99 -10.94 14.19
C LEU A 95 1.29 -9.98 15.33
N ALA A 96 2.54 -9.95 15.80
CA ALA A 96 3.05 -8.89 16.66
C ALA A 96 3.52 -7.71 15.80
N LEU A 97 2.89 -6.54 15.94
CA LEU A 97 3.10 -5.34 15.12
C LEU A 97 2.50 -4.07 15.76
N ASN A 98 2.48 -2.94 15.05
CA ASN A 98 1.69 -1.76 15.44
C ASN A 98 0.21 -1.98 15.09
N PRO A 99 -0.68 -2.18 16.08
CA PRO A 99 -2.08 -2.56 15.83
C PRO A 99 -2.85 -1.46 15.09
N ASP A 100 -2.54 -0.18 15.30
CA ASP A 100 -3.26 0.93 14.65
C ASP A 100 -3.01 0.95 13.13
N VAL A 101 -1.81 0.53 12.70
CA VAL A 101 -1.49 0.37 11.28
C VAL A 101 -2.20 -0.84 10.68
N ALA A 102 -2.35 -1.94 11.44
CA ALA A 102 -3.11 -3.10 10.99
C ALA A 102 -4.61 -2.80 10.90
N ASP A 103 -5.17 -2.07 11.87
CA ASP A 103 -6.57 -1.62 11.85
C ASP A 103 -6.83 -0.68 10.67
N GLN A 104 -5.93 0.27 10.40
CA GLN A 104 -6.04 1.10 9.21
C GLN A 104 -5.99 0.24 7.94
N PHE A 105 -5.10 -0.76 7.90
CA PHE A 105 -5.01 -1.63 6.74
C PHE A 105 -6.32 -2.39 6.49
N ALA A 106 -6.98 -2.88 7.54
CA ALA A 106 -8.31 -3.48 7.44
C ALA A 106 -9.35 -2.49 6.87
N LYS A 107 -9.36 -1.24 7.37
CA LYS A 107 -10.24 -0.17 6.85
C LYS A 107 -9.99 0.14 5.38
N VAL A 108 -8.73 0.24 4.97
CA VAL A 108 -8.30 0.44 3.58
C VAL A 108 -8.84 -0.68 2.68
N LEU A 109 -8.77 -1.93 3.14
CA LEU A 109 -9.30 -3.07 2.41
C LEU A 109 -10.83 -3.02 2.31
N GLY A 110 -11.53 -2.65 3.39
CA GLY A 110 -12.98 -2.44 3.37
C GLY A 110 -13.42 -1.39 2.35
N ILE A 111 -12.73 -0.24 2.33
CA ILE A 111 -12.98 0.85 1.37
C ILE A 111 -12.77 0.37 -0.08
N TYR A 112 -11.63 -0.29 -0.35
CA TYR A 112 -11.33 -0.79 -1.69
C TYR A 112 -12.35 -1.86 -2.15
N LEU A 113 -12.71 -2.80 -1.26
CA LEU A 113 -13.67 -3.86 -1.57
C LEU A 113 -15.10 -3.33 -1.76
N GLY A 114 -15.44 -2.18 -1.18
CA GLY A 114 -16.72 -1.50 -1.41
C GLY A 114 -16.87 -0.89 -2.80
N ALA A 115 -15.77 -0.51 -3.46
CA ALA A 115 -15.81 0.13 -4.79
C ALA A 115 -14.65 -0.27 -5.73
N PRO A 116 -14.38 -1.57 -5.95
CA PRO A 116 -13.18 -2.02 -6.68
C PRO A 116 -13.20 -1.60 -8.16
N VAL A 117 -14.38 -1.53 -8.78
CA VAL A 117 -14.55 -1.13 -10.19
C VAL A 117 -14.17 0.33 -10.40
N ALA A 118 -14.59 1.21 -9.49
CA ALA A 118 -14.27 2.64 -9.56
C ALA A 118 -12.76 2.87 -9.38
N ALA A 119 -12.15 2.23 -8.38
CA ALA A 119 -10.71 2.28 -8.15
C ALA A 119 -9.92 1.76 -9.37
N THR A 120 -10.38 0.67 -10.00
CA THR A 120 -9.78 0.12 -11.23
C THR A 120 -9.85 1.10 -12.39
N ALA A 121 -10.98 1.77 -12.59
CA ALA A 121 -11.15 2.75 -13.66
C ALA A 121 -10.19 3.94 -13.50
N ILE A 122 -10.05 4.46 -12.28
CA ILE A 122 -9.11 5.55 -11.96
C ILE A 122 -7.67 5.08 -12.17
N TYR A 123 -7.30 3.90 -11.66
CA TYR A 123 -5.99 3.28 -11.86
C TYR A 123 -5.63 3.20 -13.35
N ASN A 124 -6.54 2.68 -14.19
CA ASN A 124 -6.28 2.50 -15.62
C ASN A 124 -6.06 3.84 -16.33
N ARG A 125 -6.83 4.88 -16.00
CA ARG A 125 -6.66 6.22 -16.56
C ARG A 125 -5.33 6.84 -16.16
N LEU A 126 -4.98 6.77 -14.88
CA LEU A 126 -3.71 7.29 -14.36
C LEU A 126 -2.52 6.53 -14.93
N HIS A 127 -2.60 5.20 -14.99
CA HIS A 127 -1.58 4.35 -15.60
C HIS A 127 -1.37 4.70 -17.08
N LYS A 128 -2.45 4.93 -17.83
CA LYS A 128 -2.38 5.30 -19.25
C LYS A 128 -1.61 6.61 -19.45
N ILE A 129 -1.87 7.65 -18.65
CA ILE A 129 -1.14 8.93 -18.74
C ILE A 129 0.37 8.72 -18.66
N PHE A 130 0.85 7.94 -17.68
CA PHE A 130 2.28 7.70 -17.52
C PHE A 130 2.85 6.68 -18.51
N SER A 131 2.04 5.76 -19.02
CA SER A 131 2.42 4.88 -20.12
C SER A 131 2.63 5.67 -21.41
N ASP A 132 1.73 6.59 -21.73
CA ASP A 132 1.82 7.46 -22.90
C ASP A 132 3.00 8.44 -22.77
N LEU A 133 3.22 9.01 -21.58
CA LEU A 133 4.41 9.83 -21.31
C LEU A 133 5.71 9.05 -21.51
N LYS A 134 5.77 7.80 -21.03
CA LYS A 134 6.94 6.94 -21.24
C LYS A 134 7.18 6.68 -22.73
N LYS A 135 6.13 6.39 -23.49
CA LYS A 135 6.21 6.20 -24.94
C LYS A 135 6.73 7.45 -25.66
N ARG A 136 6.21 8.64 -25.33
CA ARG A 136 6.71 9.91 -25.88
C ARG A 136 8.19 10.14 -25.57
N ARG A 137 8.64 9.85 -24.34
CA ARG A 137 10.07 9.93 -23.96
C ARG A 137 10.96 9.02 -24.83
N GLU A 138 10.47 7.84 -25.18
CA GLU A 138 11.18 6.87 -26.02
C GLU A 138 11.21 7.33 -27.49
N GLU A 139 10.08 7.81 -28.02
CA GLU A 139 9.95 8.31 -29.40
C GLU A 139 10.78 9.57 -29.64
N ASP A 140 10.71 10.54 -28.72
CA ASP A 140 11.41 11.83 -28.83
C ASP A 140 12.87 11.77 -28.37
N LYS A 141 13.32 10.60 -27.87
CA LYS A 141 14.63 10.40 -27.21
C LYS A 141 14.93 11.43 -26.11
N LEU A 142 13.88 11.93 -25.45
CA LEU A 142 13.96 12.98 -24.45
C LEU A 142 13.51 12.47 -23.08
N ALA A 143 14.43 11.87 -22.33
CA ALA A 143 14.14 11.30 -21.01
C ALA A 143 13.61 12.32 -19.99
N SER A 144 13.91 13.62 -20.18
CA SER A 144 13.47 14.72 -19.32
C SER A 144 12.07 15.26 -19.63
N LEU A 145 11.40 14.75 -20.67
CA LEU A 145 10.04 15.19 -21.02
C LEU A 145 9.10 15.03 -19.82
N LYS A 146 8.35 16.08 -19.51
CA LYS A 146 7.35 16.10 -18.43
C LYS A 146 5.94 16.22 -19.02
N LEU A 147 4.94 15.92 -18.20
CA LEU A 147 3.56 16.25 -18.51
C LEU A 147 3.42 17.76 -18.73
N CYS A 148 2.52 18.16 -19.64
CA CYS A 148 2.13 19.55 -19.75
C CYS A 148 1.27 19.96 -18.53
N LEU A 149 0.96 21.26 -18.41
CA LEU A 149 0.23 21.80 -17.27
C LEU A 149 -1.17 21.17 -17.10
N GLU A 150 -1.90 20.95 -18.20
CA GLU A 150 -3.22 20.33 -18.16
C GLU A 150 -3.16 18.84 -17.83
N GLU A 151 -2.21 18.10 -18.42
CA GLU A 151 -1.97 16.69 -18.07
C GLU A 151 -1.58 16.53 -16.60
N THR A 152 -0.79 17.46 -16.05
CA THR A 152 -0.37 17.47 -14.64
C THR A 152 -1.57 17.63 -13.71
N LYS A 153 -2.49 18.57 -14.01
CA LYS A 153 -3.73 18.76 -13.23
C LYS A 153 -4.60 17.50 -13.24
N VAL A 154 -4.77 16.89 -14.41
CA VAL A 154 -5.55 15.66 -14.56
C VAL A 154 -4.91 14.51 -13.79
N ALA A 155 -3.60 14.33 -13.89
CA ALA A 155 -2.87 13.31 -13.15
C ALA A 155 -2.98 13.53 -11.63
N GLN A 156 -2.86 14.77 -11.16
CA GLN A 156 -3.00 15.09 -9.74
C GLN A 156 -4.39 14.72 -9.22
N LYS A 157 -5.44 15.15 -9.92
CA LYS A 157 -6.82 14.83 -9.56
C LYS A 157 -7.06 13.32 -9.50
N LEU A 158 -6.59 12.57 -10.51
CA LEU A 158 -6.72 11.12 -10.53
C LEU A 158 -5.91 10.44 -9.42
N CYS A 159 -4.74 10.98 -9.07
CA CYS A 159 -3.93 10.50 -7.95
C CYS A 159 -4.66 10.69 -6.61
N ASP A 160 -5.26 11.85 -6.41
CA ASP A 160 -6.05 12.17 -5.21
C ASP A 160 -7.33 11.33 -5.11
N GLU A 161 -8.01 11.08 -6.24
CA GLU A 161 -9.17 10.18 -6.30
C GLU A 161 -8.77 8.73 -6.02
N LEU A 162 -7.63 8.28 -6.56
CA LEU A 162 -7.12 6.93 -6.32
C LEU A 162 -6.74 6.73 -4.86
N SER A 163 -6.07 7.70 -4.24
CA SER A 163 -5.65 7.60 -2.83
C SER A 163 -6.86 7.50 -1.90
N LYS A 164 -7.90 8.28 -2.13
CA LYS A 164 -9.18 8.16 -1.41
C LYS A 164 -9.84 6.79 -1.62
N GLY A 165 -9.85 6.29 -2.85
CA GLY A 165 -10.33 4.94 -3.17
C GLY A 165 -9.50 3.81 -2.54
N LEU A 166 -8.29 4.12 -2.07
CA LEU A 166 -7.41 3.25 -1.30
C LEU A 166 -7.41 3.58 0.20
N GLY A 167 -8.37 4.37 0.68
CA GLY A 167 -8.54 4.67 2.10
C GLY A 167 -7.48 5.58 2.72
N PHE A 168 -6.73 6.34 1.93
CA PHE A 168 -5.82 7.35 2.45
C PHE A 168 -6.59 8.56 2.95
N GLN A 169 -6.21 9.11 4.10
CA GLN A 169 -6.84 10.32 4.62
C GLN A 169 -6.41 11.56 3.83
N SER A 170 -5.13 11.65 3.52
CA SER A 170 -4.56 12.73 2.73
C SER A 170 -3.30 12.27 2.00
N ILE A 171 -3.16 12.69 0.75
CA ILE A 171 -1.95 12.49 -0.04
C ILE A 171 -1.01 13.71 0.01
N GLU A 172 -1.37 14.77 0.74
CA GLU A 172 -0.59 16.01 0.82
C GLU A 172 0.84 15.77 1.32
N SER A 173 1.01 14.99 2.38
CA SER A 173 2.34 14.61 2.89
C SER A 173 3.15 13.90 1.81
N LEU A 174 2.53 12.97 1.07
CA LEU A 174 3.22 12.28 -0.01
C LEU A 174 3.63 13.27 -1.11
N ASN A 175 2.68 14.08 -1.61
CA ASN A 175 2.92 15.04 -2.68
C ASN A 175 4.03 16.05 -2.30
N LYS A 176 4.05 16.49 -1.03
CA LYS A 176 5.05 17.42 -0.50
C LYS A 176 6.47 16.84 -0.53
N TYR A 177 6.61 15.53 -0.33
CA TYR A 177 7.91 14.86 -0.18
C TYR A 177 8.30 13.99 -1.38
N THR A 178 7.48 13.98 -2.43
CA THR A 178 7.83 13.49 -3.77
C THR A 178 8.26 14.64 -4.67
N LYS A 179 9.07 14.37 -5.71
CA LYS A 179 9.60 15.43 -6.58
C LYS A 179 8.54 16.08 -7.47
N ASP A 180 7.55 15.30 -7.92
CA ASP A 180 6.44 15.73 -8.76
C ASP A 180 5.28 14.71 -8.75
N VAL A 181 4.18 15.08 -9.41
CA VAL A 181 2.95 14.25 -9.51
C VAL A 181 3.23 12.87 -10.10
N GLU A 182 4.27 12.71 -10.92
CA GLU A 182 4.61 11.42 -11.52
C GLU A 182 5.11 10.44 -10.46
N GLU A 183 5.96 10.90 -9.55
CA GLU A 183 6.47 10.07 -8.46
C GLU A 183 5.36 9.67 -7.48
N SER A 184 4.52 10.61 -7.04
CA SER A 184 3.39 10.33 -6.14
C SER A 184 2.41 9.36 -6.79
N SER A 185 2.05 9.60 -8.05
CA SER A 185 1.15 8.73 -8.80
C SER A 185 1.70 7.32 -8.96
N LYS A 186 2.99 7.17 -9.31
CA LYS A 186 3.58 5.85 -9.49
C LYS A 186 3.70 5.07 -8.18
N LEU A 187 3.89 5.74 -7.04
CA LEU A 187 3.77 5.11 -5.72
C LEU A 187 2.34 4.63 -5.45
N MET A 188 1.33 5.46 -5.71
CA MET A 188 -0.08 5.06 -5.58
C MET A 188 -0.45 3.89 -6.50
N LEU A 189 -0.04 3.93 -7.77
CA LEU A 189 -0.22 2.81 -8.72
C LEU A 189 0.46 1.54 -8.22
N ALA A 190 1.64 1.66 -7.61
CA ALA A 190 2.36 0.52 -7.03
C ALA A 190 1.65 -0.06 -5.80
N HIS A 191 1.06 0.79 -4.97
CA HIS A 191 0.27 0.37 -3.80
C HIS A 191 -1.05 -0.28 -4.21
N TYR A 192 -1.78 0.30 -5.16
CA TYR A 192 -2.99 -0.28 -5.76
C TYR A 192 -2.77 -1.74 -6.23
N ARG A 193 -1.66 -2.01 -6.93
CA ARG A 193 -1.31 -3.37 -7.38
C ARG A 193 -1.08 -4.37 -6.25
N ARG A 194 -0.85 -3.91 -5.01
CA ARG A 194 -0.67 -4.76 -3.83
C ARG A 194 -1.96 -4.91 -3.04
N ILE A 195 -2.76 -3.86 -2.95
CA ILE A 195 -4.12 -3.92 -2.43
C ILE A 195 -4.97 -4.91 -3.24
N THR A 196 -4.93 -4.83 -4.58
CA THR A 196 -5.61 -5.80 -5.45
C THR A 196 -5.16 -7.25 -5.22
N LYS A 197 -3.88 -7.48 -4.92
CA LYS A 197 -3.36 -8.84 -4.66
C LYS A 197 -3.83 -9.40 -3.33
N ILE A 198 -3.82 -8.61 -2.27
CA ILE A 198 -4.29 -9.07 -0.95
C ILE A 198 -5.82 -9.20 -0.93
N ALA A 199 -6.55 -8.31 -1.62
CA ALA A 199 -8.00 -8.35 -1.72
C ALA A 199 -8.52 -9.66 -2.36
N LYS A 200 -7.75 -10.28 -3.26
CA LYS A 200 -8.08 -11.60 -3.84
C LYS A 200 -8.18 -12.70 -2.77
N PHE A 201 -7.39 -12.65 -1.70
CA PHE A 201 -7.50 -13.62 -0.62
C PHE A 201 -8.82 -13.46 0.14
N ILE A 202 -9.31 -12.22 0.28
CA ILE A 202 -10.60 -11.93 0.91
C ILE A 202 -11.75 -12.35 0.01
N GLN A 203 -11.71 -11.96 -1.27
CA GLN A 203 -12.73 -12.32 -2.27
C GLN A 203 -12.86 -13.83 -2.47
N ASN A 204 -11.77 -14.58 -2.32
CA ASN A 204 -11.76 -16.04 -2.39
C ASN A 204 -12.14 -16.73 -1.06
N GLY A 205 -12.52 -15.96 -0.03
CA GLY A 205 -12.88 -16.50 1.29
C GLY A 205 -11.72 -17.16 2.04
N LYS A 206 -10.47 -16.78 1.73
CA LYS A 206 -9.28 -17.34 2.41
C LYS A 206 -8.87 -16.54 3.63
N ALA A 207 -9.08 -15.22 3.63
CA ALA A 207 -8.65 -14.33 4.71
C ALA A 207 -9.72 -13.29 5.05
N SER A 208 -9.85 -12.95 6.33
CA SER A 208 -10.62 -11.80 6.80
C SER A 208 -9.79 -10.95 7.77
N PHE A 209 -10.08 -9.66 7.80
CA PHE A 209 -9.35 -8.64 8.56
C PHE A 209 -10.33 -7.94 9.50
N PRO A 210 -10.51 -8.46 10.74
CA PRO A 210 -11.39 -7.85 11.73
C PRO A 210 -10.92 -6.43 12.09
N ILE A 211 -11.87 -5.50 12.18
CA ILE A 211 -11.58 -4.16 12.71
C ILE A 211 -11.82 -4.22 14.22
N LYS A 212 -11.00 -3.54 15.04
CA LYS A 212 -11.13 -3.56 16.52
C LYS A 212 -12.56 -3.35 17.04
N ASP A 213 -13.40 -2.60 16.33
CA ASP A 213 -14.81 -2.36 16.72
C ASP A 213 -15.69 -3.63 16.65
N GLU A 214 -15.22 -4.74 16.05
CA GLU A 214 -15.95 -6.01 15.89
C GLU A 214 -15.53 -7.12 16.87
N ILE A 215 -14.52 -6.89 17.73
CA ILE A 215 -13.91 -7.93 18.60
C ILE A 215 -14.39 -7.82 20.07
N ASP A 216 -15.18 -6.81 20.41
CA ASP A 216 -15.69 -6.56 21.76
C ASP A 216 -17.11 -7.14 22.03
N GLU A 217 -17.62 -8.05 21.17
CA GLU A 217 -18.82 -8.88 21.41
C GLU A 217 -18.46 -10.37 21.55
#